data_AF-A0A0D2SPH2-F1
#
_entry.id   AF-A0A0D2SPH2-F1
#
_cell.length_a   1.000
_cell.length_b   1.000
_cell.length_c   1.000
_cell.angle_alpha   90.00
_cell.angle_beta   90.00
_cell.angle_gamma   90.00
#
_symmetry.space_group_name_H-M   'P 1'
#
loop_
_entity.id
_entity.type
_entity.pdbx_description
1 polymer ?
#
loop_
_entity_poly.entity_id
_entity_poly.type
_entity_poly.pdbx_seq_one_letter_code
_entity_poly.pdbx_strand_id
1 'polypeptide(L)'
;MAHTHSAQSPVIQQQRMIIPNKHGEKLVGLLHETESKEIVILCHGFKSTKDYNTLTNLAAALEKEGISVFRFDFAGNGESEGSFQYGNYYREADDLHAVLQHFSGENRVVSAILGHSKGGVEYRVTEEALMDSLRTDMHEACLKIDKECR
;
A
#
# COMPACT_ATOMS: atom_id res chain seq x y z
N MET A 1 -30.60 -7.02 -39.46
CA MET A 1 -30.04 -5.96 -38.62
C MET A 1 -29.98 -6.49 -37.20
N ALA A 2 -28.79 -6.86 -36.72
CA ALA A 2 -28.58 -7.30 -35.35
C ALA A 2 -27.62 -6.29 -34.73
N HIS A 3 -28.16 -5.38 -33.92
CA HIS A 3 -27.35 -4.48 -33.12
C HIS A 3 -26.94 -5.23 -31.86
N THR A 4 -25.69 -5.68 -31.83
CA THR A 4 -25.04 -6.17 -30.61
C THR A 4 -24.82 -4.97 -29.70
N HIS A 5 -25.61 -4.86 -28.63
CA HIS A 5 -25.34 -3.90 -27.56
C HIS A 5 -24.05 -4.35 -26.86
N SER A 6 -22.95 -3.64 -27.14
CA SER A 6 -21.75 -3.69 -26.31
C SER A 6 -22.13 -3.06 -24.97
N ALA A 7 -22.23 -3.88 -23.92
CA ALA A 7 -22.35 -3.39 -22.56
C ALA A 7 -21.05 -2.65 -22.22
N GLN A 8 -21.09 -1.32 -22.27
CA GLN A 8 -20.02 -0.50 -21.73
C GLN A 8 -19.95 -0.79 -20.23
N SER A 9 -18.84 -1.40 -19.80
CA SER A 9 -18.55 -1.55 -18.37
C SER A 9 -18.58 -0.15 -17.73
N PRO A 10 -19.24 0.02 -16.57
CA PRO A 10 -19.23 1.32 -15.89
C PRO A 10 -17.78 1.71 -15.62
N VAL A 11 -17.42 2.95 -15.97
CA VAL A 11 -16.14 3.53 -15.58
C VAL A 11 -16.17 3.67 -14.07
N ILE A 12 -15.53 2.75 -13.34
CA ILE A 12 -15.42 2.84 -11.90
C ILE A 12 -14.49 4.01 -11.59
N GLN A 13 -15.02 5.00 -10.86
CA GLN A 13 -14.34 6.25 -10.60
C GLN A 13 -13.46 6.10 -9.36
N GLN A 14 -12.14 6.14 -9.54
CA GLN A 14 -11.18 6.10 -8.44
C GLN A 14 -11.37 7.31 -7.51
N GLN A 15 -11.40 7.05 -6.20
CA GLN A 15 -11.51 8.10 -5.19
C GLN A 15 -10.13 8.50 -4.68
N ARG A 16 -9.77 9.78 -4.85
CA ARG A 16 -8.54 10.33 -4.25
C ARG A 16 -8.72 10.53 -2.75
N MET A 17 -7.75 10.04 -1.98
CA MET A 17 -7.73 10.17 -0.52
C MET A 17 -6.41 10.77 -0.04
N ILE A 18 -6.48 11.44 1.10
CA ILE A 18 -5.33 12.00 1.80
C ILE A 18 -5.34 11.44 3.21
N ILE A 19 -4.27 10.75 3.61
CA ILE A 19 -4.11 10.14 4.92
C ILE A 19 -2.90 10.80 5.61
N PRO A 20 -3.07 11.43 6.78
CA PRO A 20 -1.94 11.98 7.53
C PRO A 20 -1.12 10.85 8.16
N ASN A 21 0.21 10.90 8.03
CA ASN A 21 1.11 10.00 8.77
C ASN A 21 1.43 10.54 10.18
N LYS A 22 2.15 9.75 10.98
CA LYS A 22 2.53 10.14 12.35
C LYS A 22 3.49 11.35 12.43
N HIS A 23 4.10 11.72 11.30
CA HIS A 23 5.04 12.83 11.18
C HIS A 23 4.35 14.14 10.72
N GLY A 24 3.03 14.11 10.49
CA GLY A 24 2.24 15.24 10.02
C GLY A 24 2.30 15.46 8.51
N GLU A 25 2.88 14.54 7.76
CA GLU A 25 2.94 14.57 6.30
C GLU A 25 1.68 13.94 5.70
N LYS A 26 1.18 14.50 4.61
CA LYS A 26 0.03 13.96 3.88
C LYS A 26 0.45 12.90 2.88
N LEU A 27 -0.06 11.69 3.07
CA LEU A 27 0.06 10.59 2.11
C LEU A 27 -1.11 10.63 1.14
N VAL A 28 -0.81 10.69 -0.16
CA VAL A 28 -1.81 10.75 -1.22
C VAL A 28 -1.99 9.37 -1.82
N GLY A 29 -3.24 8.93 -1.92
CA GLY A 29 -3.59 7.67 -2.57
C GLY A 29 -4.88 7.69 -3.36
N LEU A 30 -5.13 6.59 -4.05
CA LEU A 30 -6.30 6.34 -4.88
C LEU A 30 -6.94 5.03 -4.46
N LEU A 31 -8.21 5.12 -4.09
CA LEU A 31 -9.08 4.01 -3.73
C LEU A 31 -9.88 3.57 -4.97
N HIS A 32 -9.76 2.29 -5.28
CA HIS A 32 -10.55 1.56 -6.27
C HIS A 32 -11.62 0.84 -5.46
N GLU A 33 -12.77 1.49 -5.35
CA GLU A 33 -13.83 1.08 -4.44
C GLU A 33 -14.73 0.03 -5.09
N THR A 34 -15.09 -0.98 -4.31
CA THR A 34 -16.08 -2.00 -4.68
C THR A 34 -17.10 -2.13 -3.55
N GLU A 35 -18.00 -3.10 -3.60
CA GLU A 35 -18.91 -3.35 -2.47
C GLU A 35 -18.25 -4.18 -1.35
N SER A 36 -16.97 -4.55 -1.51
CA SER A 36 -16.24 -5.38 -0.55
C SER A 36 -15.86 -4.62 0.71
N LYS A 37 -15.91 -5.29 1.87
CA LYS A 37 -15.26 -4.78 3.10
C LYS A 37 -13.77 -5.05 3.13
N GLU A 38 -13.31 -6.01 2.33
CA GLU A 38 -11.90 -6.35 2.23
C GLU A 38 -11.20 -5.41 1.26
N ILE A 39 -10.03 -4.94 1.68
CA ILE A 39 -9.19 -4.03 0.91
C ILE A 39 -7.76 -4.55 0.81
N VAL A 40 -7.17 -4.43 -0.36
CA VAL A 40 -5.75 -4.70 -0.61
C VAL A 40 -4.98 -3.38 -0.70
N ILE A 41 -3.86 -3.28 0.02
CA ILE A 41 -2.99 -2.10 -0.03
C ILE A 41 -1.83 -2.36 -0.99
N LEU A 42 -1.64 -1.48 -1.98
CA LEU A 42 -0.54 -1.54 -2.94
C LEU A 42 0.53 -0.50 -2.65
N CYS A 43 1.76 -0.97 -2.47
CA CYS A 43 2.94 -0.16 -2.17
C CYS A 43 3.89 -0.11 -3.37
N HIS A 44 4.37 1.09 -3.72
CA HIS A 44 5.33 1.24 -4.82
C HIS A 44 6.77 1.00 -4.36
N GLY A 45 7.67 0.80 -5.34
CA GLY A 45 9.09 0.54 -5.10
C GLY A 45 9.98 1.80 -5.11
N PHE A 46 11.26 1.61 -5.40
CA PHE A 46 12.30 2.64 -5.35
C PHE A 46 12.01 3.79 -6.32
N LYS A 47 11.99 5.05 -5.82
CA LYS A 47 11.80 6.25 -6.64
C LYS A 47 10.64 6.10 -7.64
N SER A 48 9.59 5.43 -7.19
CA SER A 48 8.41 5.14 -7.98
C SER A 48 7.23 5.90 -7.36
N THR A 49 6.04 5.68 -7.91
CA THR A 49 4.80 6.27 -7.43
C THR A 49 3.70 5.22 -7.48
N LYS A 50 2.57 5.52 -6.85
CA LYS A 50 1.33 4.77 -6.95
C LYS A 50 0.84 4.57 -8.38
N ASP A 51 1.28 5.41 -9.32
CA ASP A 51 0.86 5.42 -10.73
C ASP A 51 1.75 4.55 -11.63
N TYR A 52 2.68 3.77 -11.05
CA TYR A 52 3.47 2.80 -11.80
C TYR A 52 2.59 1.71 -12.43
N ASN A 53 2.85 1.38 -13.69
CA ASN A 53 2.00 0.50 -14.50
C ASN A 53 1.68 -0.85 -13.84
N THR A 54 2.64 -1.45 -13.13
CA THR A 54 2.38 -2.73 -12.44
C THR A 54 1.33 -2.57 -11.35
N LEU A 55 1.38 -1.48 -10.58
CA LEU A 55 0.40 -1.20 -9.52
C LEU A 55 -0.96 -0.85 -10.10
N THR A 56 -1.01 -0.04 -11.16
CA THR A 56 -2.29 0.34 -11.79
C THR A 56 -2.97 -0.85 -12.46
N ASN A 57 -2.21 -1.72 -13.14
CA ASN A 57 -2.73 -2.94 -13.74
C ASN A 57 -3.21 -3.94 -12.69
N LEU A 58 -2.47 -4.11 -11.59
CA LEU A 58 -2.87 -4.99 -10.50
C LEU A 58 -4.14 -4.48 -9.81
N ALA A 59 -4.24 -3.17 -9.56
CA ALA A 59 -5.43 -2.58 -8.98
C ALA A 59 -6.66 -2.81 -9.87
N ALA A 60 -6.55 -2.55 -11.18
CA ALA A 60 -7.65 -2.79 -12.12
C ALA A 60 -8.06 -4.27 -12.22
N ALA A 61 -7.08 -5.19 -12.14
CA ALA A 61 -7.36 -6.62 -12.15
C ALA A 61 -8.11 -7.07 -10.88
N LEU A 62 -7.66 -6.63 -9.70
CA LEU A 62 -8.31 -6.94 -8.42
C LEU A 62 -9.70 -6.30 -8.31
N GLU A 63 -9.86 -5.06 -8.76
CA GLU A 63 -11.13 -4.35 -8.82
C GLU A 63 -12.15 -5.10 -9.69
N LYS A 64 -11.72 -5.62 -10.85
CA LYS A 64 -12.56 -6.44 -11.74
C LYS A 64 -13.04 -7.74 -11.07
N GLU A 65 -12.27 -8.29 -10.15
CA GLU A 65 -12.65 -9.45 -9.33
C GLU A 65 -13.48 -9.05 -8.09
N GLY A 66 -13.88 -7.78 -7.97
CA GLY A 66 -14.72 -7.27 -6.88
C GLY A 66 -13.95 -6.92 -5.61
N ILE A 67 -12.62 -6.89 -5.64
CA ILE A 67 -11.77 -6.59 -4.47
C ILE A 67 -11.45 -5.10 -4.45
N SER A 68 -11.70 -4.43 -3.31
CA SER A 68 -11.31 -3.03 -3.15
C SER A 68 -9.80 -2.90 -3.02
N VAL A 69 -9.22 -1.85 -3.60
CA VAL A 69 -7.76 -1.63 -3.60
C VAL A 69 -7.41 -0.20 -3.27
N PHE A 70 -6.44 0.01 -2.39
CA PHE A 70 -5.85 1.32 -2.17
C PHE A 70 -4.38 1.33 -2.55
N ARG A 71 -3.99 2.26 -3.43
CA ARG A 71 -2.60 2.49 -3.83
C ARG A 71 -2.19 3.91 -3.43
N PHE A 72 -1.03 4.08 -2.82
CA PHE A 72 -0.60 5.39 -2.30
C PHE A 72 0.88 5.65 -2.52
N ASP A 73 1.25 6.93 -2.48
CA ASP A 73 2.62 7.40 -2.52
C ASP A 73 3.19 7.45 -1.09
N PHE A 74 4.34 6.82 -0.84
CA PHE A 74 5.08 7.02 0.41
C PHE A 74 5.56 8.46 0.54
N ALA A 75 5.79 8.93 1.78
CA ALA A 75 6.29 10.28 2.02
C ALA A 75 7.56 10.56 1.20
N GLY A 76 7.63 11.74 0.59
CA GLY A 76 8.71 12.16 -0.29
C GLY A 76 8.68 11.56 -1.70
N ASN A 77 7.60 10.88 -2.10
CA ASN A 77 7.41 10.37 -3.46
C ASN A 77 6.07 10.88 -4.05
N GLY A 78 6.02 10.95 -5.38
CA GLY A 78 4.80 11.27 -6.12
C GLY A 78 4.11 12.55 -5.64
N GLU A 79 2.86 12.42 -5.23
CA GLU A 79 2.04 13.53 -4.72
C GLU A 79 2.06 13.67 -3.19
N SER A 80 2.70 12.74 -2.47
CA SER A 80 2.80 12.79 -1.02
C SER A 80 3.80 13.85 -0.55
N GLU A 81 3.50 14.47 0.59
CA GLU A 81 4.40 15.43 1.24
C GLU A 81 5.68 14.76 1.74
N GLY A 82 6.64 15.56 2.21
CA GLY A 82 7.92 15.09 2.73
C GLY A 82 9.07 15.20 1.72
N SER A 83 10.20 14.58 2.03
CA SER A 83 11.39 14.59 1.17
C SER A 83 11.91 13.17 1.00
N PHE A 84 12.21 12.79 -0.25
CA PHE A 84 12.73 11.47 -0.57
C PHE A 84 14.01 11.18 0.24
N GLN A 85 14.03 10.04 0.93
CA GLN A 85 15.21 9.54 1.63
C GLN A 85 15.44 8.08 1.28
N TYR A 86 16.62 7.77 0.77
CA TYR A 86 16.98 6.39 0.48
C TYR A 86 17.23 5.59 1.77
N GLY A 87 16.73 4.36 1.83
CA GLY A 87 16.98 3.43 2.94
C GLY A 87 16.24 3.74 4.25
N ASN A 88 15.32 4.70 4.27
CA ASN A 88 14.57 5.05 5.48
C ASN A 88 13.30 4.19 5.65
N TYR A 89 13.50 2.88 5.78
CA TYR A 89 12.41 1.90 5.88
C TYR A 89 11.50 2.10 7.09
N TYR A 90 12.01 2.67 8.18
CA TYR A 90 11.20 2.97 9.36
C TYR A 90 10.11 4.00 9.05
N ARG A 91 10.43 5.05 8.29
CA ARG A 91 9.42 6.04 7.87
C ARG A 91 8.42 5.44 6.89
N GLU A 92 8.87 4.63 5.93
CA GLU A 92 7.97 3.92 5.01
C GLU A 92 7.03 2.96 5.78
N ALA A 93 7.52 2.31 6.84
CA ALA A 93 6.70 1.46 7.70
C ALA A 93 5.69 2.27 8.54
N ASP A 94 6.08 3.47 9.00
CA ASP A 94 5.17 4.40 9.68
C ASP A 94 4.06 4.90 8.76
N ASP A 95 4.39 5.20 7.51
CA ASP A 95 3.44 5.62 6.49
C ASP A 95 2.41 4.50 6.23
N LEU A 96 2.90 3.28 6.02
CA LEU A 96 2.05 2.11 5.83
C LEU A 96 1.15 1.88 7.05
N HIS A 97 1.70 2.01 8.27
CA HIS A 97 0.91 1.88 9.49
C HIS A 97 -0.24 2.91 9.54
N ALA A 98 0.01 4.16 9.15
CA ALA A 98 -1.03 5.19 9.09
C ALA A 98 -2.16 4.84 8.11
N VAL A 99 -1.81 4.28 6.94
CA VAL A 99 -2.78 3.80 5.96
C VAL A 99 -3.62 2.65 6.51
N LEU A 100 -3.00 1.69 7.20
CA LEU A 100 -3.72 0.55 7.80
C LEU A 100 -4.66 0.99 8.91
N GLN A 101 -4.21 1.89 9.79
CA GLN A 101 -5.04 2.45 10.85
C GLN A 101 -6.24 3.23 10.30
N HIS A 102 -6.06 3.95 9.20
CA HIS A 102 -7.15 4.67 8.53
C HIS A 102 -8.28 3.72 8.11
N PHE A 103 -7.96 2.66 7.35
CA PHE A 103 -8.97 1.71 6.89
C PHE A 103 -9.56 0.84 8.01
N SER A 104 -8.76 0.50 9.03
CA SER A 104 -9.27 -0.14 10.23
C SER A 104 -10.31 0.73 10.95
N GLY A 105 -10.04 2.04 11.06
CA GLY A 105 -10.98 3.03 11.62
C GLY A 105 -12.26 3.22 10.80
N GLU A 106 -12.20 2.97 9.49
CA GLU A 106 -13.37 2.94 8.60
C GLU A 106 -14.10 1.58 8.58
N ASN A 107 -13.75 0.67 9.51
CA ASN A 107 -14.34 -0.66 9.64
C ASN A 107 -14.17 -1.54 8.37
N ARG A 108 -13.05 -1.34 7.66
CA ARG A 108 -12.59 -2.15 6.52
C ARG A 108 -11.58 -3.19 7.02
N VAL A 109 -11.47 -4.30 6.30
CA VAL A 109 -10.54 -5.39 6.61
C VAL A 109 -9.39 -5.34 5.60
N VAL A 110 -8.18 -5.06 6.05
CA VAL A 110 -7.00 -5.12 5.15
C VAL A 110 -6.61 -6.59 4.97
N SER A 111 -6.98 -7.18 3.84
CA SER A 111 -6.79 -8.63 3.60
C SER A 111 -5.41 -8.96 3.06
N ALA A 112 -4.74 -8.01 2.41
CA ALA A 112 -3.36 -8.16 1.96
C ALA A 112 -2.66 -6.81 1.75
N ILE A 113 -1.34 -6.85 1.85
CA ILE A 113 -0.43 -5.78 1.41
C ILE A 113 0.45 -6.39 0.32
N LEU A 114 0.45 -5.76 -0.86
CA LEU A 114 1.27 -6.17 -1.99
C LEU A 114 2.18 -5.01 -2.38
N GLY A 115 3.44 -5.29 -2.66
CA GLY A 115 4.42 -4.28 -3.01
C GLY A 115 5.26 -4.68 -4.21
N HIS A 116 5.45 -3.75 -5.14
CA HIS A 116 6.46 -3.92 -6.17
C HIS A 116 7.81 -3.48 -5.60
N SER A 117 8.71 -4.45 -5.43
CA SER A 117 9.96 -4.32 -4.70
C SER A 117 10.85 -3.13 -5.10
N LYS A 118 11.62 -2.65 -4.12
CA LYS A 118 12.78 -1.75 -4.30
C LYS A 118 13.95 -2.46 -5.03
N GLY A 119 13.92 -3.81 -5.16
CA GLY A 119 14.99 -4.64 -5.75
C GLY A 119 14.55 -5.96 -6.41
N GLY A 120 13.29 -6.12 -6.83
CA GLY A 120 12.75 -7.28 -7.57
C GLY A 120 12.06 -8.41 -6.79
N VAL A 121 11.87 -8.32 -5.47
CA VAL A 121 11.20 -9.35 -4.63
C VAL A 121 9.82 -8.91 -4.13
N GLU A 122 8.78 -9.66 -4.48
CA GLU A 122 7.40 -9.49 -4.02
C GLU A 122 7.26 -10.00 -2.57
N TYR A 123 6.74 -9.19 -1.66
CA TYR A 123 6.46 -9.60 -0.27
C TYR A 123 4.95 -9.68 -0.05
N ARG A 124 4.49 -10.81 0.48
CA ARG A 124 3.17 -10.92 1.13
C ARG A 124 3.41 -10.78 2.62
N VAL A 125 2.88 -9.73 3.23
CA VAL A 125 2.95 -9.54 4.67
C VAL A 125 1.51 -9.54 5.19
N THR A 126 1.20 -10.45 6.11
CA THR A 126 -0.09 -10.41 6.82
C THR A 126 -0.07 -9.27 7.84
N GLU A 127 -1.23 -8.75 8.22
CA GLU A 127 -1.31 -7.69 9.24
C GLU A 127 -0.59 -8.11 10.52
N GLU A 128 -0.72 -9.38 10.93
CA GLU A 128 -0.02 -9.90 12.10
C GLU A 128 1.50 -9.85 11.92
N ALA A 129 2.02 -10.29 10.77
CA ALA A 129 3.46 -10.31 10.51
C ALA A 129 4.06 -8.89 10.37
N LEU A 130 3.27 -7.96 9.83
CA LEU A 130 3.66 -6.55 9.77
C LEU A 130 3.66 -5.94 11.17
N MET A 131 2.60 -6.15 11.94
CA MET A 131 2.50 -5.63 13.30
C MET A 131 3.54 -6.27 14.23
N ASP A 132 3.91 -7.52 14.02
CA ASP A 132 5.02 -8.19 14.72
C ASP A 132 6.37 -7.58 14.33
N SER A 133 6.59 -7.32 13.03
CA SER A 133 7.79 -6.61 12.54
C SER A 133 7.89 -5.17 13.07
N LEU A 134 6.76 -4.45 13.15
CA LEU A 134 6.68 -3.10 13.70
C LEU A 134 6.87 -3.06 15.22
N ARG A 135 6.50 -4.13 15.93
CA ARG A 135 6.70 -4.28 17.38
C ARG A 135 8.09 -4.81 17.74
N THR A 136 8.82 -5.34 16.76
CA THR A 136 10.16 -5.87 16.98
C THR A 136 11.10 -4.71 17.28
N ASP A 137 11.57 -4.63 18.52
CA ASP A 137 12.66 -3.74 18.90
C ASP A 137 13.93 -4.23 18.23
N MET A 138 14.32 -3.56 17.15
CA MET A 138 15.49 -3.90 16.36
C MET A 138 16.79 -3.75 17.14
N HIS A 139 16.84 -2.93 18.20
CA HIS A 139 18.00 -2.83 19.08
C HIS A 139 18.17 -4.13 19.88
N GLU A 140 17.10 -4.58 20.52
CA GLU A 140 17.07 -5.86 21.24
C GLU A 140 17.29 -7.06 20.31
N ALA A 141 16.71 -7.04 19.11
CA ALA A 141 16.91 -8.09 18.12
C ALA A 141 18.38 -8.15 17.67
N CYS A 142 19.03 -7.01 17.46
CA CYS A 142 20.45 -6.94 17.13
C CYS A 142 21.35 -7.47 18.25
N LEU A 143 20.98 -7.27 19.51
CA LEU A 143 21.72 -7.78 20.66
C LEU A 143 21.64 -9.32 20.78
N LYS A 144 20.61 -9.92 20.17
CA LYS A 144 20.38 -11.38 20.17
C LYS A 144 20.98 -12.09 18.96
N ILE A 145 21.55 -11.36 18.01
CA ILE A 145 22.28 -11.96 16.88
C ILE A 145 23.56 -12.61 17.41
N ASP A 146 23.77 -13.87 17.06
CA ASP A 146 24.95 -14.62 17.48
C ASP A 146 26.22 -13.88 17.04
N LYS A 147 27.20 -13.79 17.93
CA LYS A 147 28.44 -13.06 17.70
C LYS A 147 29.28 -13.67 16.58
N GLU A 148 29.02 -14.92 16.20
CA GLU A 148 29.67 -15.56 15.06
C GLU A 148 29.07 -15.17 13.71
N CYS A 149 27.91 -14.48 13.67
CA CYS A 149 27.33 -13.93 12.44
C CYS A 149 27.85 -12.53 12.08
N ARG A 150 28.87 -12.01 12.77
CA ARG A 150 29.45 -10.68 12.56
C ARG A 150 30.70 -10.68 11.69
#